data_AF-A0A352SQY9-F1
#
_entry.id   AF-A0A352SQY9-F1
#
_cell.length_a   1.000
_cell.length_b   1.000
_cell.length_c   1.000
_cell.angle_alpha   90.00
_cell.angle_beta   90.00
_cell.angle_gamma   90.00
#
_symmetry.space_group_name_H-M   'P 1'
#
loop_
_entity.id
_entity.type
_entity.pdbx_description
1 polymer ?
#
loop_
_entity_poly.entity_id
_entity_poly.type
_entity_poly.pdbx_seq_one_letter_code
_entity_poly.pdbx_strand_id
1 'polypeptide(L)'
;MFNLFNDQVIVCNCGGTMDIDGKKLAASCGKTASCDVATSLCRTETDRLAAAMTATRDNGVNLIVACTQETATFDSLAEEHGCAAPATVNIREMAGWSDQSAKALPKMAAMMRQAGDSQRPGRSLSLVSHGRCLIYADAGRPNGGGSAALELGSRLNGSLGVTVMIANADDSLEATTDCGLVTTGSIQSASGHFTHFDLIINKFAESAPHSRDHLVFGPTMDGVETSCDILIDLTGDTPLFTGWEKRDGYLRAQADDSVAMAKIEREAVQLIGEFEKPIYVNFDESICAHSRNKIGGCSRCLDVCPAGAITSLGDHVNIDPAICGGCGLCGAVCPSGAVQTAYPPADQLLA
;
A
#
# COMPACT_ATOMS: atom_id res chain seq x y z
N MET A 1 30.57 12.94 -13.45
CA MET A 1 30.21 12.88 -12.02
C MET A 1 30.02 11.43 -11.65
N PHE A 2 30.72 10.93 -10.64
CA PHE A 2 30.77 9.48 -10.39
C PHE A 2 29.56 9.05 -9.55
N ASN A 3 28.69 8.25 -10.18
CA ASN A 3 27.54 7.61 -9.55
C ASN A 3 28.00 6.56 -8.53
N LEU A 4 27.83 6.86 -7.25
CA LEU A 4 27.94 5.93 -6.15
C LEU A 4 26.54 5.36 -5.95
N PHE A 5 26.36 4.07 -6.20
CA PHE A 5 25.06 3.38 -5.96
C PHE A 5 23.87 3.91 -6.81
N ASN A 6 24.16 4.48 -7.99
CA ASN A 6 23.23 5.19 -8.90
C ASN A 6 22.91 6.65 -8.51
N ASP A 7 23.52 7.16 -7.43
CA ASP A 7 23.35 8.54 -6.95
C ASP A 7 24.66 9.34 -7.07
N GLN A 8 24.56 10.66 -7.14
CA GLN A 8 25.71 11.56 -7.10
C GLN A 8 26.04 11.92 -5.66
N VAL A 9 27.30 11.82 -5.25
CA VAL A 9 27.73 12.12 -3.88
C VAL A 9 28.77 13.23 -3.88
N ILE A 10 28.57 14.24 -3.03
CA ILE A 10 29.56 15.28 -2.72
C ILE A 10 29.97 15.15 -1.26
N VAL A 11 31.27 15.05 -1.02
CA VAL A 11 31.83 14.86 0.32
C VAL A 11 32.45 16.16 0.80
N CYS A 12 32.00 16.72 1.92
CA CYS A 12 32.58 17.95 2.46
C CYS A 12 33.60 17.61 3.55
N ASN A 13 34.82 18.15 3.46
CA ASN A 13 35.85 17.98 4.50
C ASN A 13 35.76 19.03 5.62
N CYS A 14 34.73 19.88 5.61
CA CYS A 14 34.43 20.90 6.62
C CYS A 14 35.63 21.82 6.92
N GLY A 15 36.13 22.53 5.90
CA GLY A 15 37.24 23.47 6.03
C GLY A 15 38.59 22.81 6.23
N GLY A 16 38.75 21.55 5.80
CA GLY A 16 39.96 20.75 6.01
C GLY A 16 40.07 20.14 7.41
N THR A 17 39.00 20.17 8.22
CA THR A 17 39.00 19.59 9.57
C THR A 17 38.92 18.05 9.58
N MET A 18 38.69 17.44 8.42
CA MET A 18 38.71 15.99 8.21
C MET A 18 39.68 15.65 7.07
N ASP A 19 40.63 14.74 7.32
CA ASP A 19 41.56 14.24 6.29
C ASP A 19 40.88 13.17 5.43
N ILE A 20 40.23 13.61 4.34
CA ILE A 20 39.45 12.75 3.45
C ILE A 20 40.20 12.55 2.13
N ASP A 21 40.70 11.35 1.92
CA ASP A 21 41.25 10.91 0.64
C ASP A 21 40.14 10.40 -0.28
N GLY A 22 39.74 11.24 -1.25
CA GLY A 22 38.68 10.92 -2.21
C GLY A 22 38.93 9.66 -3.04
N LYS A 23 40.19 9.28 -3.30
CA LYS A 23 40.52 8.04 -4.05
C LYS A 23 40.32 6.81 -3.18
N LYS A 24 40.80 6.84 -1.94
CA LYS A 24 40.60 5.72 -0.98
C LYS A 24 39.13 5.55 -0.59
N LEU A 25 38.41 6.66 -0.47
CA LEU A 25 36.98 6.64 -0.22
C LEU A 25 36.23 5.99 -1.40
N ALA A 26 36.54 6.39 -2.64
CA ALA A 26 35.98 5.77 -3.83
C ALA A 26 36.23 4.25 -3.89
N ALA A 27 37.46 3.83 -3.58
CA ALA A 27 37.81 2.41 -3.50
C ALA A 27 36.99 1.67 -2.44
N SER A 28 36.74 2.30 -1.28
CA SER A 28 35.89 1.74 -0.21
C SER A 28 34.43 1.58 -0.63
N CYS A 29 33.97 2.37 -1.60
CA CYS A 29 32.66 2.26 -2.22
C CYS A 29 32.63 1.32 -3.46
N GLY A 30 33.73 0.62 -3.77
CA GLY A 30 33.83 -0.25 -4.94
C GLY A 30 33.92 0.50 -6.28
N LYS A 31 34.40 1.76 -6.28
CA LYS A 31 34.56 2.59 -7.47
C LYS A 31 36.04 2.88 -7.74
N THR A 32 36.38 3.06 -9.01
CA THR A 32 37.76 3.33 -9.48
C THR A 32 38.09 4.81 -9.59
N ALA A 33 37.08 5.67 -9.58
CA ALA A 33 37.26 7.10 -9.77
C ALA A 33 36.98 7.88 -8.49
N SER A 34 37.82 8.87 -8.21
CA SER A 34 37.83 9.63 -6.96
C SER A 34 36.46 10.22 -6.63
N CYS A 35 36.07 10.09 -5.35
CA CYS A 35 34.95 10.84 -4.80
C CYS A 35 35.23 12.34 -4.92
N ASP A 36 34.15 13.09 -5.12
CA ASP A 36 34.21 14.53 -5.23
C ASP A 36 34.28 15.15 -3.83
N VAL A 37 35.44 15.70 -3.45
CA VAL A 37 35.67 16.28 -2.13
C VAL A 37 35.62 17.81 -2.23
N ALA A 38 34.68 18.41 -1.51
CA ALA A 38 34.53 19.85 -1.31
C ALA A 38 35.13 20.27 0.03
N THR A 39 35.50 21.54 0.14
CA THR A 39 36.10 22.09 1.36
C THR A 39 35.09 22.86 2.19
N SER A 40 34.25 23.68 1.57
CA SER A 40 33.31 24.58 2.22
C SER A 40 32.02 24.67 1.40
N LEU A 41 31.39 23.50 1.20
CA LEU A 41 30.21 23.33 0.34
C LEU A 41 29.02 24.22 0.74
N CYS A 42 28.86 24.49 2.04
CA CYS A 42 27.79 25.32 2.59
C CYS A 42 28.07 26.83 2.57
N ARG A 43 29.27 27.27 2.14
CA ARG A 43 29.66 28.69 2.13
C ARG A 43 30.24 29.08 0.78
N THR A 44 31.53 28.86 0.57
CA THR A 44 32.24 29.40 -0.60
C THR A 44 32.04 28.58 -1.87
N GLU A 45 31.42 27.41 -1.77
CA GLU A 45 31.20 26.49 -2.88
C GLU A 45 29.70 26.22 -3.11
N THR A 46 28.81 27.15 -2.77
CA THR A 46 27.35 27.02 -2.99
C THR A 46 27.00 26.90 -4.48
N ASP A 47 27.70 27.60 -5.36
CA ASP A 47 27.50 27.48 -6.83
C ASP A 47 27.77 26.05 -7.33
N ARG A 48 28.76 25.38 -6.72
CA ARG A 48 29.09 23.98 -7.03
C ARG A 48 27.99 23.04 -6.57
N LEU A 49 27.38 23.31 -5.41
CA LEU A 49 26.23 22.55 -4.91
C LEU A 49 25.00 22.76 -5.80
N ALA A 50 24.68 24.00 -6.18
CA ALA A 50 23.57 24.33 -7.08
C ALA A 50 23.71 23.65 -8.45
N ALA A 51 24.92 23.68 -9.02
CA ALA A 51 25.23 22.99 -10.27
C ALA A 51 25.03 21.47 -10.17
N ALA A 52 25.39 20.87 -9.03
CA ALA A 52 25.14 19.44 -8.78
C ALA A 52 23.66 19.13 -8.61
N MET A 53 22.88 19.96 -7.90
CA MET A 53 21.42 19.80 -7.78
C MET A 53 20.73 19.86 -9.15
N THR A 54 21.15 20.81 -10.00
CA THR A 54 20.63 20.94 -11.37
C THR A 54 20.97 19.72 -12.22
N ALA A 55 22.24 19.29 -12.20
CA ALA A 55 22.68 18.12 -12.96
C ALA A 55 22.01 16.82 -12.51
N THR A 56 21.77 16.65 -11.22
CA THR A 56 21.09 15.45 -10.69
C THR A 56 19.61 15.43 -11.05
N ARG A 57 18.92 16.58 -10.98
CA ARG A 57 17.55 16.75 -11.49
C ARG A 57 17.45 16.36 -12.97
N ASP A 58 18.33 16.88 -13.81
CA ASP A 58 18.27 16.67 -15.26
C ASP A 58 18.60 15.23 -15.67
N ASN A 59 19.44 14.54 -14.89
CA ASN A 59 19.81 13.13 -15.12
C ASN A 59 18.92 12.12 -14.38
N GLY A 60 17.97 12.57 -13.55
CA GLY A 60 17.06 11.71 -12.80
C GLY A 60 17.75 10.83 -11.75
N VAL A 61 18.83 11.31 -11.12
CA VAL A 61 19.56 10.62 -10.04
C VAL A 61 19.47 11.43 -8.74
N ASN A 62 19.64 10.81 -7.56
CA ASN A 62 19.61 11.57 -6.31
C ASN A 62 20.97 12.22 -6.02
N LEU A 63 20.95 13.31 -5.24
CA LEU A 63 22.14 13.96 -4.72
C LEU A 63 22.30 13.66 -3.22
N ILE A 64 23.47 13.17 -2.83
CA ILE A 64 23.85 12.95 -1.44
C ILE A 64 24.97 13.93 -1.07
N VAL A 65 24.78 14.67 0.02
CA VAL A 65 25.77 15.56 0.60
C VAL A 65 26.25 14.97 1.92
N ALA A 66 27.53 14.61 2.00
CA ALA A 66 28.13 14.11 3.23
C ALA A 66 28.48 15.27 4.18
N CYS A 67 27.45 15.97 4.66
CA CYS A 67 27.48 17.00 5.69
C CYS A 67 26.05 17.21 6.22
N THR A 68 25.87 17.32 7.53
CA THR A 68 24.56 17.63 8.15
C THR A 68 24.54 18.95 8.91
N GLN A 69 25.66 19.69 8.94
CA GLN A 69 25.76 20.90 9.76
C GLN A 69 24.85 22.03 9.26
N GLU A 70 24.77 22.18 7.94
CA GLU A 70 24.11 23.32 7.30
C GLU A 70 22.99 22.82 6.37
N THR A 71 22.25 21.79 6.77
CA THR A 71 21.14 21.21 5.98
C THR A 71 20.13 22.28 5.56
N ALA A 72 19.81 23.22 6.46
CA ALA A 72 18.95 24.36 6.13
C ALA A 72 19.46 25.20 4.94
N THR A 73 20.79 25.35 4.80
CA THR A 73 21.38 26.06 3.64
C THR A 73 21.19 25.25 2.37
N PHE A 74 21.28 23.92 2.45
CA PHE A 74 21.07 23.04 1.28
C PHE A 74 19.60 23.02 0.86
N ASP A 75 18.67 23.01 1.82
CA ASP A 75 17.24 23.07 1.57
C ASP A 75 16.85 24.39 0.90
N SER A 76 17.32 25.53 1.43
CA SER A 76 17.06 26.84 0.83
C SER A 76 17.61 26.95 -0.59
N LEU A 77 18.81 26.40 -0.85
CA LEU A 77 19.41 26.42 -2.17
C LEU A 77 18.65 25.51 -3.15
N ALA A 78 18.16 24.36 -2.70
CA ALA A 78 17.33 23.48 -3.51
C ALA A 78 16.01 24.15 -3.92
N GLU A 79 15.37 24.85 -2.97
CA GLU A 79 14.14 25.62 -3.22
C GLU A 79 14.37 26.76 -4.23
N GLU A 80 15.44 27.55 -4.05
CA GLU A 80 15.82 28.64 -4.96
C GLU A 80 16.00 28.16 -6.41
N HIS A 81 16.53 26.95 -6.61
CA HIS A 81 16.81 26.38 -7.91
C HIS A 81 15.72 25.41 -8.43
N GLY A 82 14.61 25.23 -7.71
CA GLY A 82 13.55 24.30 -8.07
C GLY A 82 14.06 22.85 -8.24
N CYS A 83 14.88 22.40 -7.30
CA CYS A 83 15.47 21.06 -7.26
C CYS A 83 14.99 20.31 -6.00
N ALA A 84 15.12 18.98 -6.00
CA ALA A 84 14.91 18.20 -4.78
C ALA A 84 16.04 18.49 -3.78
N ALA A 85 15.70 18.57 -2.49
CA ALA A 85 16.68 18.69 -1.43
C ALA A 85 17.59 17.45 -1.39
N PRO A 86 18.92 17.60 -1.22
CA PRO A 86 19.83 16.47 -1.19
C PRO A 86 19.65 15.64 0.08
N ALA A 87 19.85 14.33 -0.02
CA ALA A 87 20.03 13.49 1.16
C ALA A 87 21.30 13.93 1.89
N THR A 88 21.27 14.01 3.22
CA THR A 88 22.45 14.41 4.01
C THR A 88 22.96 13.26 4.88
N VAL A 89 24.28 13.15 4.97
CA VAL A 89 24.95 12.16 5.83
C VAL A 89 25.92 12.84 6.77
N ASN A 90 25.78 12.55 8.05
CA ASN A 90 26.72 13.03 9.05
C ASN A 90 27.98 12.18 9.03
N ILE A 91 28.95 12.49 8.18
CA ILE A 91 30.27 11.87 8.25
C ILE A 91 31.23 12.57 9.22
N ARG A 92 30.84 13.72 9.80
CA ARG A 92 31.72 14.52 10.62
C ARG A 92 31.77 14.01 12.04
N GLU A 93 30.69 14.17 12.80
CA GLU A 93 30.62 13.70 14.18
C GLU A 93 30.63 12.17 14.27
N MET A 94 30.10 11.48 13.25
CA MET A 94 30.04 10.01 13.27
C MET A 94 31.29 9.32 12.75
N ALA A 95 32.22 10.03 12.10
CA ALA A 95 33.41 9.40 11.53
C ALA A 95 34.66 10.29 11.57
N GLY A 96 34.64 11.47 10.93
CA GLY A 96 35.82 12.31 10.73
C GLY A 96 36.39 12.95 11.99
N TRP A 97 35.56 13.24 12.98
CA TRP A 97 35.95 13.74 14.31
C TRP A 97 35.92 12.62 15.36
N SER A 98 36.49 11.46 15.01
CA SER A 98 36.68 10.36 15.96
C SER A 98 38.16 10.05 16.16
N ASP A 99 38.48 9.39 17.28
CA ASP A 99 39.83 8.87 17.56
C ASP A 99 40.30 7.85 16.50
N GLN A 100 39.37 7.32 15.69
CA GLN A 100 39.62 6.36 14.61
C GLN A 100 39.50 7.00 13.21
N SER A 101 39.52 8.33 13.09
CA SER A 101 39.32 9.06 11.83
C SER A 101 40.18 8.55 10.67
N ALA A 102 41.45 8.22 10.93
CA ALA A 102 42.37 7.66 9.93
C ALA A 102 41.92 6.32 9.31
N LYS A 103 41.00 5.59 9.95
CA LYS A 103 40.41 4.32 9.50
C LYS A 103 38.92 4.43 9.17
N ALA A 104 38.37 5.63 9.15
CA ALA A 104 36.92 5.83 9.10
C ALA A 104 36.32 5.81 7.68
N LEU A 105 37.14 5.77 6.62
CA LEU A 105 36.65 5.79 5.23
C LEU A 105 35.65 4.67 4.90
N PRO A 106 35.83 3.40 5.33
CA PRO A 106 34.81 2.36 5.12
C PRO A 106 33.48 2.66 5.83
N LYS A 107 33.53 3.27 7.03
CA LYS A 107 32.33 3.71 7.76
C LYS A 107 31.63 4.84 7.01
N MET A 108 32.38 5.85 6.57
CA MET A 108 31.84 6.95 5.76
C MET A 108 31.19 6.43 4.47
N ALA A 109 31.83 5.48 3.78
CA ALA A 109 31.29 4.82 2.59
C ALA A 109 29.97 4.09 2.87
N ALA A 110 29.89 3.32 3.97
CA ALA A 110 28.68 2.62 4.38
C ALA A 110 27.53 3.59 4.69
N MET A 111 27.81 4.67 5.42
CA MET A 111 26.81 5.70 5.75
C MET A 111 26.28 6.43 4.52
N MET A 112 27.16 6.76 3.55
CA MET A 112 26.75 7.36 2.27
C MET A 112 25.85 6.41 1.48
N ARG A 113 26.17 5.12 1.47
CA ARG A 113 25.33 4.10 0.83
C ARG A 113 23.96 3.98 1.48
N GLN A 114 23.91 3.93 2.81
CA GLN A 114 22.66 3.85 3.57
C GLN A 114 21.74 5.04 3.27
N ALA A 115 22.28 6.26 3.16
CA ALA A 115 21.48 7.43 2.79
C ALA A 115 20.89 7.34 1.38
N GLY A 116 21.63 6.78 0.41
CA GLY A 116 21.09 6.53 -0.93
C GLY A 116 19.98 5.47 -0.94
N ASP A 117 20.19 4.35 -0.23
CA ASP A 117 19.20 3.26 -0.17
C ASP A 117 17.92 3.64 0.61
N SER A 118 18.02 4.51 1.61
CA SER A 118 16.87 5.01 2.38
C SER A 118 15.87 5.87 1.58
N GLN A 119 16.28 6.37 0.40
CA GLN A 119 15.43 7.20 -0.46
C GLN A 119 14.77 6.45 -1.62
N ARG A 120 15.04 5.15 -1.83
CA ARG A 120 14.33 4.40 -2.87
C ARG A 120 12.87 4.17 -2.45
N PRO A 121 11.89 4.75 -3.16
CA PRO A 121 10.48 4.49 -2.85
C PRO A 121 10.20 3.01 -3.06
N GLY A 122 9.57 2.37 -2.07
CA GLY A 122 8.98 1.06 -2.29
C GLY A 122 7.95 1.17 -3.42
N ARG A 123 7.83 0.13 -4.25
CA ARG A 123 6.74 0.07 -5.23
C ARG A 123 5.41 0.16 -4.49
N SER A 124 4.47 0.94 -4.99
CA SER A 124 3.14 1.09 -4.43
C SER A 124 2.06 1.00 -5.50
N LEU A 125 0.83 0.73 -5.06
CA LEU A 125 -0.39 0.73 -5.84
C LEU A 125 -1.28 1.86 -5.31
N SER A 126 -1.84 2.66 -6.23
CA SER A 126 -2.89 3.63 -5.88
C SER A 126 -4.26 2.95 -5.96
N LEU A 127 -5.08 3.15 -4.93
CA LEU A 127 -6.45 2.68 -4.83
C LEU A 127 -7.35 3.90 -4.63
N VAL A 128 -8.38 4.06 -5.46
CA VAL A 128 -9.28 5.23 -5.41
C VAL A 128 -10.68 4.76 -5.05
N SER A 129 -11.15 5.17 -3.87
CA SER A 129 -12.52 4.90 -3.43
C SER A 129 -13.39 6.14 -3.62
N HIS A 130 -14.52 5.95 -4.30
CA HIS A 130 -15.56 6.97 -4.45
C HIS A 130 -16.65 6.84 -3.39
N GLY A 131 -16.47 5.94 -2.41
CA GLY A 131 -17.42 5.73 -1.33
C GLY A 131 -18.71 5.01 -1.76
N ARG A 132 -18.68 4.23 -2.85
CA ARG A 132 -19.81 3.36 -3.22
C ARG A 132 -19.89 2.21 -2.22
N CYS A 133 -20.87 2.24 -1.33
CA CYS A 133 -20.99 1.30 -0.22
C CYS A 133 -22.22 0.42 -0.39
N LEU A 134 -22.01 -0.89 -0.44
CA LEU A 134 -23.10 -1.87 -0.39
C LEU A 134 -23.18 -2.47 1.02
N ILE A 135 -24.34 -2.36 1.65
CA ILE A 135 -24.66 -3.04 2.92
C ILE A 135 -25.51 -4.26 2.60
N TYR A 136 -25.07 -5.45 3.01
CA TYR A 136 -25.74 -6.70 2.73
C TYR A 136 -26.24 -7.37 4.02
N ALA A 137 -27.53 -7.73 4.02
CA ALA A 137 -28.21 -8.40 5.12
C ALA A 137 -29.11 -9.54 4.60
N ASP A 138 -29.53 -10.44 5.48
CA ASP A 138 -30.43 -11.55 5.19
C ASP A 138 -31.53 -11.64 6.26
N ALA A 139 -32.69 -11.07 5.99
CA ALA A 139 -33.82 -11.05 6.93
C ALA A 139 -34.39 -12.46 7.21
N GLY A 140 -34.08 -13.44 6.36
CA GLY A 140 -34.50 -14.83 6.57
C GLY A 140 -33.73 -15.56 7.68
N ARG A 141 -32.71 -14.93 8.27
CA ARG A 141 -31.85 -15.54 9.30
C ARG A 141 -32.06 -14.92 10.68
N PRO A 142 -31.94 -15.73 11.76
CA PRO A 142 -31.74 -15.19 13.09
C PRO A 142 -30.53 -14.25 13.09
N ASN A 143 -30.69 -13.01 13.56
CA ASN A 143 -29.67 -11.97 13.58
C ASN A 143 -29.11 -11.56 12.20
N GLY A 144 -29.79 -11.86 11.09
CA GLY A 144 -29.31 -11.50 9.74
C GLY A 144 -29.46 -10.03 9.35
N GLY A 145 -29.72 -9.15 10.32
CA GLY A 145 -29.40 -7.74 10.22
C GLY A 145 -30.27 -6.86 9.34
N GLY A 146 -31.47 -7.28 8.92
CA GLY A 146 -32.35 -6.47 8.05
C GLY A 146 -32.59 -5.05 8.56
N SER A 147 -33.12 -4.89 9.77
CA SER A 147 -33.35 -3.55 10.37
C SER A 147 -32.04 -2.81 10.66
N ALA A 148 -31.01 -3.53 11.12
CA ALA A 148 -29.70 -2.94 11.41
C ALA A 148 -29.01 -2.40 10.15
N ALA A 149 -29.23 -3.02 8.99
CA ALA A 149 -28.72 -2.58 7.70
C ALA A 149 -29.38 -1.28 7.25
N LEU A 150 -30.70 -1.15 7.42
CA LEU A 150 -31.43 0.09 7.15
C LEU A 150 -30.94 1.22 8.07
N GLU A 151 -30.80 0.95 9.36
CA GLU A 151 -30.34 1.93 10.35
C GLU A 151 -28.90 2.39 10.08
N LEU A 152 -27.99 1.44 9.79
CA LEU A 152 -26.61 1.75 9.41
C LEU A 152 -26.58 2.52 8.09
N GLY A 153 -27.43 2.14 7.12
CA GLY A 153 -27.58 2.84 5.86
C GLY A 153 -27.98 4.29 6.08
N SER A 154 -28.94 4.57 6.98
CA SER A 154 -29.33 5.94 7.35
C SER A 154 -28.21 6.76 7.96
N ARG A 155 -27.34 6.14 8.79
CA ARG A 155 -26.20 6.84 9.39
C ARG A 155 -25.08 7.14 8.39
N LEU A 156 -24.86 6.24 7.43
CA LEU A 156 -23.83 6.39 6.40
C LEU A 156 -24.28 7.24 5.21
N ASN A 157 -25.60 7.36 5.00
CA ASN A 157 -26.17 8.14 3.92
C ASN A 157 -25.76 9.62 4.04
N GLY A 158 -25.36 10.21 2.91
CA GLY A 158 -24.82 11.58 2.83
C GLY A 158 -23.29 11.66 2.94
N SER A 159 -22.62 10.70 3.60
CA SER A 159 -21.16 10.56 3.55
C SER A 159 -20.73 9.57 2.46
N LEU A 160 -21.47 8.49 2.28
CA LEU A 160 -21.22 7.44 1.30
C LEU A 160 -22.38 7.33 0.29
N GLY A 161 -22.08 6.80 -0.90
CA GLY A 161 -23.10 6.35 -1.85
C GLY A 161 -23.64 4.99 -1.42
N VAL A 162 -24.65 4.99 -0.55
CA VAL A 162 -25.16 3.78 0.11
C VAL A 162 -26.21 3.06 -0.74
N THR A 163 -26.02 1.76 -0.91
CA THR A 163 -27.04 0.79 -1.33
C THR A 163 -27.22 -0.23 -0.21
N VAL A 164 -28.45 -0.47 0.23
CA VAL A 164 -28.81 -1.48 1.23
C VAL A 164 -29.51 -2.63 0.52
N MET A 165 -28.89 -3.80 0.51
CA MET A 165 -29.47 -5.01 -0.07
C MET A 165 -29.87 -5.99 1.03
N ILE A 166 -31.15 -6.36 1.07
CA ILE A 166 -31.69 -7.28 2.07
C ILE A 166 -32.21 -8.53 1.37
N ALA A 167 -31.55 -9.66 1.57
CA ALA A 167 -32.04 -10.96 1.13
C ALA A 167 -33.24 -11.39 1.98
N ASN A 168 -34.19 -12.10 1.34
CA ASN A 168 -35.37 -12.67 2.01
C ASN A 168 -36.14 -11.64 2.87
N ALA A 169 -36.21 -10.39 2.40
CA ALA A 169 -36.96 -9.33 3.08
C ALA A 169 -38.43 -9.73 3.28
N ASP A 170 -38.96 -9.41 4.45
CA ASP A 170 -40.35 -9.65 4.83
C ASP A 170 -41.05 -8.34 5.26
N ASP A 171 -42.36 -8.44 5.53
CA ASP A 171 -43.21 -7.29 5.87
C ASP A 171 -42.88 -6.69 7.25
N SER A 172 -41.93 -7.26 8.02
CA SER A 172 -41.50 -6.69 9.31
C SER A 172 -40.54 -5.50 9.16
N LEU A 173 -39.98 -5.31 7.97
CA LEU A 173 -39.06 -4.22 7.67
C LEU A 173 -39.81 -2.96 7.26
N GLU A 174 -39.68 -1.92 8.08
CA GLU A 174 -40.25 -0.60 7.80
C GLU A 174 -39.60 0.02 6.56
N ALA A 175 -40.44 0.59 5.69
CA ALA A 175 -39.95 1.37 4.56
C ALA A 175 -39.30 2.67 5.05
N THR A 176 -38.12 2.99 4.53
CA THR A 176 -37.42 4.25 4.80
C THR A 176 -36.80 4.81 3.52
N THR A 177 -36.81 6.12 3.41
CA THR A 177 -36.17 6.86 2.30
C THR A 177 -34.79 7.40 2.66
N ASP A 178 -34.40 7.29 3.94
CA ASP A 178 -33.26 8.00 4.49
C ASP A 178 -31.98 7.15 4.50
N CYS A 179 -32.02 5.90 4.03
CA CYS A 179 -30.91 4.95 4.09
C CYS A 179 -30.21 4.69 2.74
N GLY A 180 -30.44 5.52 1.73
CA GLY A 180 -29.94 5.30 0.36
C GLY A 180 -30.85 4.40 -0.46
N LEU A 181 -30.30 3.75 -1.49
CA LEU A 181 -31.07 2.86 -2.36
C LEU A 181 -31.32 1.52 -1.65
N VAL A 182 -32.58 1.12 -1.50
CA VAL A 182 -32.93 -0.20 -0.93
C VAL A 182 -33.23 -1.20 -2.05
N THR A 183 -32.59 -2.36 -1.99
CA THR A 183 -32.75 -3.46 -2.94
C THR A 183 -32.96 -4.79 -2.21
N THR A 184 -33.52 -5.76 -2.93
CA THR A 184 -33.55 -7.16 -2.53
C THR A 184 -32.66 -7.97 -3.47
N GLY A 185 -32.10 -9.07 -2.97
CA GLY A 185 -31.30 -9.98 -3.78
C GLY A 185 -30.44 -10.92 -2.94
N SER A 186 -29.85 -11.92 -3.59
CA SER A 186 -28.87 -12.83 -3.00
C SER A 186 -27.58 -12.81 -3.81
N ILE A 187 -26.45 -12.62 -3.13
CA ILE A 187 -25.12 -12.63 -3.77
C ILE A 187 -24.80 -14.06 -4.18
N GLN A 188 -24.71 -14.31 -5.48
CA GLN A 188 -24.29 -15.60 -6.05
C GLN A 188 -22.77 -15.76 -6.00
N SER A 189 -22.04 -14.70 -6.34
CA SER A 189 -20.58 -14.66 -6.30
C SER A 189 -20.10 -13.26 -5.94
N ALA A 190 -18.94 -13.22 -5.27
CA ALA A 190 -18.23 -12.00 -4.92
C ALA A 190 -16.74 -12.17 -5.22
N SER A 191 -16.15 -11.17 -5.87
CA SER A 191 -14.71 -11.12 -6.16
C SER A 191 -14.19 -9.69 -6.03
N GLY A 192 -12.89 -9.53 -6.20
CA GLY A 192 -12.25 -8.20 -6.18
C GLY A 192 -11.71 -7.82 -4.82
N HIS A 193 -11.53 -6.52 -4.57
CA HIS A 193 -10.80 -5.98 -3.41
C HIS A 193 -11.34 -4.59 -3.05
N PHE A 194 -10.78 -3.95 -2.01
CA PHE A 194 -11.11 -2.56 -1.69
C PHE A 194 -11.03 -1.68 -2.95
N THR A 195 -12.04 -0.83 -3.16
CA THR A 195 -12.26 0.00 -4.37
C THR A 195 -12.78 -0.71 -5.63
N HIS A 196 -12.86 -2.04 -5.63
CA HIS A 196 -13.34 -2.81 -6.78
C HIS A 196 -13.87 -4.18 -6.35
N PHE A 197 -14.98 -4.21 -5.61
CA PHE A 197 -15.73 -5.44 -5.38
C PHE A 197 -16.73 -5.67 -6.49
N ASP A 198 -16.65 -6.81 -7.16
CA ASP A 198 -17.58 -7.23 -8.21
C ASP A 198 -18.50 -8.34 -7.68
N LEU A 199 -19.80 -8.18 -7.92
CA LEU A 199 -20.84 -9.05 -7.38
C LEU A 199 -21.79 -9.47 -8.49
N ILE A 200 -22.21 -10.74 -8.46
CA ILE A 200 -23.33 -11.24 -9.26
C ILE A 200 -24.50 -11.50 -8.32
N ILE A 201 -25.63 -10.87 -8.59
CA ILE A 201 -26.82 -10.89 -7.73
C ILE A 201 -27.96 -11.61 -8.43
N ASN A 202 -28.56 -12.56 -7.72
CA ASN A 202 -29.82 -13.19 -8.10
C ASN A 202 -30.99 -12.57 -7.33
N LYS A 203 -32.20 -12.69 -7.89
CA LYS A 203 -33.44 -12.13 -7.34
C LYS A 203 -33.34 -10.61 -7.08
N PHE A 204 -32.59 -9.90 -7.90
CA PHE A 204 -32.38 -8.47 -7.76
C PHE A 204 -33.65 -7.69 -8.09
N ALA A 205 -34.08 -6.79 -7.20
CA ALA A 205 -35.07 -5.76 -7.49
C ALA A 205 -34.88 -4.55 -6.58
N GLU A 206 -35.21 -3.36 -7.08
CA GLU A 206 -35.24 -2.12 -6.29
C GLU A 206 -36.57 -2.00 -5.53
N SER A 207 -36.52 -1.38 -4.36
CA SER A 207 -37.73 -1.06 -3.60
C SER A 207 -38.57 -0.04 -4.36
N ALA A 208 -39.89 -0.26 -4.41
CA ALA A 208 -40.80 0.63 -5.07
C ALA A 208 -40.89 1.98 -4.31
N PRO A 209 -40.90 3.13 -5.02
CA PRO A 209 -40.93 4.46 -4.39
C PRO A 209 -42.24 4.77 -3.66
N HIS A 210 -43.28 3.94 -3.83
CA HIS A 210 -44.57 4.06 -3.16
C HIS A 210 -44.71 3.12 -1.95
N SER A 211 -43.62 2.49 -1.51
CA SER A 211 -43.56 1.74 -0.25
C SER A 211 -43.83 2.71 0.91
N ARG A 212 -44.81 2.40 1.77
CA ARG A 212 -45.21 3.27 2.90
C ARG A 212 -45.02 2.59 4.25
N ASP A 213 -45.67 1.44 4.44
CA ASP A 213 -45.67 0.75 5.74
C ASP A 213 -44.62 -0.36 5.78
N HIS A 214 -44.32 -1.00 4.64
CA HIS A 214 -43.31 -2.06 4.47
C HIS A 214 -42.63 -1.94 3.10
N LEU A 215 -41.47 -2.57 2.96
CA LEU A 215 -40.72 -2.61 1.71
C LEU A 215 -41.45 -3.46 0.65
N VAL A 216 -41.77 -2.85 -0.50
CA VAL A 216 -42.34 -3.54 -1.66
C VAL A 216 -41.31 -3.58 -2.77
N PHE A 217 -41.04 -4.76 -3.33
CA PHE A 217 -40.10 -4.93 -4.44
C PHE A 217 -40.83 -5.26 -5.75
N GLY A 218 -40.27 -4.77 -6.85
CA GLY A 218 -40.75 -5.10 -8.19
C GLY A 218 -40.41 -6.54 -8.63
N PRO A 219 -40.66 -6.87 -9.91
CA PRO A 219 -40.22 -8.12 -10.50
C PRO A 219 -38.71 -8.28 -10.39
N THR A 220 -38.25 -9.47 -9.98
CA THR A 220 -36.84 -9.75 -9.74
C THR A 220 -36.11 -10.24 -10.99
N MET A 221 -34.82 -9.95 -11.09
CA MET A 221 -33.93 -10.42 -12.14
C MET A 221 -32.75 -11.22 -11.58
N ASP A 222 -32.32 -12.24 -12.31
CA ASP A 222 -31.16 -13.06 -11.96
C ASP A 222 -29.93 -12.66 -12.78
N GLY A 223 -28.73 -12.89 -12.23
CA GLY A 223 -27.46 -12.62 -12.90
C GLY A 223 -27.13 -11.14 -13.06
N VAL A 224 -27.63 -10.27 -12.19
CA VAL A 224 -27.33 -8.82 -12.22
C VAL A 224 -25.90 -8.59 -11.73
N GLU A 225 -25.07 -7.99 -12.58
CA GLU A 225 -23.71 -7.57 -12.23
C GLU A 225 -23.73 -6.19 -11.57
N THR A 226 -23.01 -6.04 -10.46
CA THR A 226 -22.82 -4.75 -9.78
C THR A 226 -21.42 -4.65 -9.19
N SER A 227 -20.95 -3.42 -8.95
CA SER A 227 -19.69 -3.18 -8.27
C SER A 227 -19.80 -2.11 -7.19
N CYS A 228 -18.98 -2.25 -6.15
CA CYS A 228 -18.89 -1.29 -5.05
C CYS A 228 -17.43 -1.14 -4.58
N ASP A 229 -17.16 -0.07 -3.84
CA ASP A 229 -15.83 0.18 -3.30
C ASP A 229 -15.69 -0.45 -1.90
N ILE A 230 -16.79 -0.45 -1.14
CA ILE A 230 -16.91 -0.93 0.24
C ILE A 230 -18.09 -1.89 0.32
N LEU A 231 -17.88 -3.06 0.93
CA LEU A 231 -18.92 -4.06 1.16
C LEU A 231 -19.05 -4.33 2.66
N ILE A 232 -20.23 -4.05 3.22
CA ILE A 232 -20.56 -4.30 4.62
C ILE A 232 -21.46 -5.53 4.69
N ASP A 233 -21.02 -6.59 5.34
CA ASP A 233 -21.75 -7.85 5.50
C ASP A 233 -22.30 -7.99 6.93
N LEU A 234 -23.63 -7.99 7.04
CA LEU A 234 -24.40 -8.13 8.27
C LEU A 234 -25.25 -9.41 8.29
N THR A 235 -25.03 -10.32 7.33
CA THR A 235 -25.87 -11.52 7.15
C THR A 235 -25.75 -12.54 8.28
N GLY A 236 -24.67 -12.49 9.04
CA GLY A 236 -24.35 -13.51 10.04
C GLY A 236 -23.88 -14.84 9.45
N ASP A 237 -23.84 -14.99 8.12
CA ASP A 237 -23.47 -16.24 7.44
C ASP A 237 -21.95 -16.43 7.31
N THR A 238 -21.54 -17.53 6.68
CA THR A 238 -20.21 -17.72 6.12
C THR A 238 -19.78 -16.47 5.33
N PRO A 239 -18.63 -15.86 5.67
CA PRO A 239 -18.13 -14.69 4.97
C PRO A 239 -17.98 -14.92 3.47
N LEU A 240 -18.23 -13.88 2.67
CA LEU A 240 -18.15 -13.94 1.19
C LEU A 240 -16.72 -14.18 0.69
N PHE A 241 -15.71 -13.86 1.50
CA PHE A 241 -14.31 -14.02 1.15
C PHE A 241 -13.55 -14.87 2.18
N THR A 242 -12.65 -15.72 1.70
CA THR A 242 -11.67 -16.39 2.55
C THR A 242 -10.69 -15.35 3.11
N GLY A 243 -10.30 -15.50 4.38
CA GLY A 243 -9.38 -14.53 5.01
C GLY A 243 -9.97 -13.13 5.20
N TRP A 244 -11.30 -13.02 5.29
CA TRP A 244 -12.04 -11.76 5.31
C TRP A 244 -11.53 -10.71 6.29
N GLU A 245 -11.01 -11.11 7.45
CA GLU A 245 -10.46 -10.20 8.47
C GLU A 245 -9.30 -9.33 7.95
N LYS A 246 -8.67 -9.74 6.84
CA LYS A 246 -7.54 -9.04 6.20
C LYS A 246 -7.91 -8.41 4.87
N ARG A 247 -9.19 -8.41 4.51
CA ARG A 247 -9.67 -7.86 3.24
C ARG A 247 -10.13 -6.43 3.47
N ASP A 248 -9.25 -5.50 3.13
CA ASP A 248 -9.55 -4.07 3.14
C ASP A 248 -10.90 -3.81 2.43
N GLY A 249 -11.73 -2.93 2.98
CA GLY A 249 -13.03 -2.57 2.40
C GLY A 249 -14.16 -3.59 2.54
N TYR A 250 -13.88 -4.83 2.99
CA TYR A 250 -14.91 -5.80 3.36
C TYR A 250 -15.09 -5.81 4.88
N LEU A 251 -16.15 -5.16 5.34
CA LEU A 251 -16.43 -4.98 6.76
C LEU A 251 -17.54 -5.94 7.18
N ARG A 252 -17.37 -6.64 8.30
CA ARG A 252 -18.36 -7.64 8.75
C ARG A 252 -18.60 -7.54 10.25
N ALA A 253 -19.87 -7.54 10.64
CA ALA A 253 -20.31 -7.57 12.05
C ALA A 253 -21.56 -8.43 12.21
N GLN A 254 -21.83 -8.86 13.44
CA GLN A 254 -23.16 -9.35 13.80
C GLN A 254 -24.06 -8.15 14.09
N ALA A 255 -25.31 -8.21 13.65
CA ALA A 255 -26.25 -7.10 13.77
C ALA A 255 -26.59 -6.73 15.22
N ASP A 256 -26.49 -7.67 16.16
CA ASP A 256 -26.73 -7.48 17.58
C ASP A 256 -25.47 -7.02 18.37
N ASP A 257 -24.30 -6.95 17.72
CA ASP A 257 -23.07 -6.42 18.31
C ASP A 257 -22.95 -4.91 18.07
N SER A 258 -23.51 -4.13 18.99
CA SER A 258 -23.51 -2.66 18.90
C SER A 258 -22.11 -2.04 18.85
N VAL A 259 -21.10 -2.68 19.47
CA VAL A 259 -19.72 -2.19 19.47
C VAL A 259 -19.08 -2.42 18.11
N ALA A 260 -19.28 -3.61 17.52
CA ALA A 260 -18.80 -3.91 16.18
C ALA A 260 -19.49 -3.04 15.11
N MET A 261 -20.80 -2.82 15.22
CA MET A 261 -21.55 -1.93 14.32
C MET A 261 -21.03 -0.48 14.36
N ALA A 262 -20.80 0.06 15.57
CA ALA A 262 -20.23 1.41 15.73
C ALA A 262 -18.77 1.51 15.26
N LYS A 263 -18.02 0.39 15.25
CA LYS A 263 -16.68 0.33 14.64
C LYS A 263 -16.78 0.39 13.13
N ILE A 264 -17.62 -0.44 12.51
CA ILE A 264 -17.82 -0.49 11.06
C ILE A 264 -18.25 0.86 10.51
N GLU A 265 -19.18 1.54 11.18
CA GLU A 265 -19.64 2.86 10.76
C GLU A 265 -18.48 3.87 10.65
N ARG A 266 -17.67 3.98 11.72
CA ARG A 266 -16.52 4.89 11.74
C ARG A 266 -15.45 4.50 10.72
N GLU A 267 -15.23 3.20 10.52
CA GLU A 267 -14.26 2.69 9.55
C GLU A 267 -14.70 2.97 8.12
N ALA A 268 -15.97 2.68 7.77
CA ALA A 268 -16.51 2.87 6.43
C ALA A 268 -16.40 4.33 5.94
N VAL A 269 -16.68 5.31 6.81
CA VAL A 269 -16.59 6.75 6.44
C VAL A 269 -15.15 7.18 6.15
N GLN A 270 -14.14 6.47 6.68
CA GLN A 270 -12.73 6.76 6.43
C GLN A 270 -12.20 6.13 5.13
N LEU A 271 -12.99 5.30 4.46
CA LEU A 271 -12.61 4.57 3.26
C LEU A 271 -12.97 5.33 1.97
N ILE A 272 -12.90 6.67 1.97
CA ILE A 272 -13.14 7.53 0.79
C ILE A 272 -11.86 8.30 0.45
N GLY A 273 -11.53 8.37 -0.83
CA GLY A 273 -10.38 9.12 -1.33
C GLY A 273 -9.33 8.24 -1.98
N GLU A 274 -8.12 8.76 -2.04
CA GLU A 274 -6.96 8.08 -2.64
C GLU A 274 -6.11 7.45 -1.55
N PHE A 275 -5.79 6.17 -1.75
CA PHE A 275 -5.00 5.35 -0.84
C PHE A 275 -3.78 4.83 -1.57
N GLU A 276 -2.64 4.83 -0.88
CA GLU A 276 -1.41 4.24 -1.39
C GLU A 276 -1.09 2.98 -0.59
N LYS A 277 -0.99 1.85 -1.28
CA LYS A 277 -0.68 0.54 -0.69
C LYS A 277 0.68 0.04 -1.20
N PRO A 278 1.65 -0.25 -0.32
CA PRO A 278 2.92 -0.84 -0.75
C PRO A 278 2.71 -2.19 -1.43
N ILE A 279 3.48 -2.44 -2.49
CA ILE A 279 3.57 -3.76 -3.11
C ILE A 279 4.57 -4.59 -2.31
N TYR A 280 4.05 -5.46 -1.45
CA TYR A 280 4.85 -6.19 -0.48
C TYR A 280 5.71 -7.32 -1.06
N VAL A 281 5.36 -7.84 -2.23
CA VAL A 281 6.03 -8.99 -2.83
C VAL A 281 6.40 -8.73 -4.28
N ASN A 282 7.59 -9.20 -4.67
CA ASN A 282 7.97 -9.35 -6.06
C ASN A 282 7.63 -10.76 -6.51
N PHE A 283 7.02 -10.87 -7.68
CA PHE A 283 6.69 -12.14 -8.31
C PHE A 283 7.34 -12.21 -9.70
N ASP A 284 8.07 -13.30 -9.96
CA ASP A 284 8.66 -13.61 -11.26
C ASP A 284 7.99 -14.89 -11.80
N GLU A 285 7.12 -14.68 -12.79
CA GLU A 285 6.38 -15.76 -13.46
C GLU A 285 7.32 -16.75 -14.17
N SER A 286 8.45 -16.29 -14.69
CA SER A 286 9.34 -17.09 -15.55
C SER A 286 10.00 -18.25 -14.80
N ILE A 287 10.18 -18.10 -13.48
CA ILE A 287 10.75 -19.09 -12.56
C ILE A 287 9.69 -19.73 -11.66
N CYS A 288 8.40 -19.41 -11.87
CA CYS A 288 7.31 -20.08 -11.18
C CYS A 288 7.20 -21.52 -11.66
N ALA A 289 7.23 -22.46 -10.71
CA ALA A 289 7.11 -23.89 -10.98
C ALA A 289 5.68 -24.44 -10.79
N HIS A 290 4.70 -23.56 -10.52
CA HIS A 290 3.29 -23.92 -10.34
C HIS A 290 2.75 -24.62 -11.58
N SER A 291 2.24 -25.85 -11.45
CA SER A 291 1.73 -26.69 -12.55
C SER A 291 2.73 -27.08 -13.66
N ARG A 292 3.54 -26.16 -14.18
CA ARG A 292 4.48 -26.36 -15.30
C ARG A 292 5.45 -27.52 -15.09
N ASN A 293 5.99 -27.66 -13.88
CA ASN A 293 6.98 -28.68 -13.57
C ASN A 293 6.39 -29.91 -12.85
N LYS A 294 5.08 -29.92 -12.54
CA LYS A 294 4.38 -30.97 -11.78
C LYS A 294 5.07 -31.40 -10.48
N ILE A 295 5.89 -30.52 -9.89
CA ILE A 295 6.60 -30.79 -8.63
C ILE A 295 5.62 -30.60 -7.46
N GLY A 296 5.53 -31.61 -6.59
CA GLY A 296 4.75 -31.51 -5.36
C GLY A 296 5.22 -30.36 -4.49
N GLY A 297 4.30 -29.49 -4.06
CA GLY A 297 4.59 -28.33 -3.20
C GLY A 297 4.65 -26.97 -3.92
N CYS A 298 4.61 -26.93 -5.26
CA CYS A 298 4.51 -25.67 -6.02
C CYS A 298 3.10 -25.04 -6.04
N SER A 299 2.24 -25.48 -5.11
CA SER A 299 0.95 -24.87 -4.77
C SER A 299 0.93 -24.31 -3.34
N ARG A 300 1.99 -24.51 -2.54
CA ARG A 300 1.99 -24.15 -1.11
C ARG A 300 1.72 -22.66 -0.85
N CYS A 301 2.11 -21.78 -1.79
CA CYS A 301 1.82 -20.35 -1.68
C CYS A 301 0.31 -20.06 -1.63
N LEU A 302 -0.51 -20.83 -2.37
CA LEU A 302 -1.97 -20.74 -2.34
C LEU A 302 -2.49 -21.12 -0.95
N ASP A 303 -1.97 -22.21 -0.39
CA ASP A 303 -2.44 -22.77 0.89
C ASP A 303 -2.06 -21.90 2.10
N VAL A 304 -0.91 -21.21 2.06
CA VAL A 304 -0.42 -20.41 3.20
C VAL A 304 -0.85 -18.96 3.15
N CYS A 305 -1.57 -18.49 2.12
CA CYS A 305 -1.96 -17.08 2.01
C CYS A 305 -3.18 -16.79 2.91
N PRO A 306 -3.02 -16.08 4.05
CA PRO A 306 -4.13 -15.85 4.98
C PRO A 306 -5.13 -14.81 4.46
N ALA A 307 -4.76 -14.00 3.47
CA ALA A 307 -5.62 -12.97 2.89
C ALA A 307 -6.37 -13.45 1.64
N GLY A 308 -6.07 -14.66 1.13
CA GLY A 308 -6.62 -15.14 -0.13
C GLY A 308 -6.19 -14.29 -1.34
N ALA A 309 -4.99 -13.72 -1.30
CA ALA A 309 -4.45 -12.85 -2.37
C ALA A 309 -3.87 -13.62 -3.57
N ILE A 310 -3.80 -14.95 -3.51
CA ILE A 310 -3.11 -15.76 -4.52
C ILE A 310 -4.11 -16.69 -5.21
N THR A 311 -4.13 -16.65 -6.53
CA THR A 311 -4.97 -17.53 -7.37
C THR A 311 -4.12 -18.32 -8.37
N SER A 312 -4.62 -19.45 -8.84
CA SER A 312 -3.96 -20.23 -9.90
C SER A 312 -4.39 -19.73 -11.28
N LEU A 313 -3.43 -19.52 -12.18
CA LEU A 313 -3.64 -19.19 -13.60
C LEU A 313 -3.03 -20.28 -14.50
N GLY A 314 -3.29 -21.54 -14.18
CA GLY A 314 -2.76 -22.67 -14.93
C GLY A 314 -1.28 -22.90 -14.61
N ASP A 315 -0.38 -22.40 -15.45
CA ASP A 315 1.08 -22.66 -15.36
C ASP A 315 1.83 -21.72 -14.40
N HIS A 316 1.14 -20.76 -13.81
CA HIS A 316 1.67 -19.88 -12.77
C HIS A 316 0.56 -19.52 -11.77
N VAL A 317 0.94 -18.82 -10.72
CA VAL A 317 -0.02 -18.20 -9.79
C VAL A 317 -0.07 -16.71 -10.07
N ASN A 318 -1.21 -16.08 -9.81
CA ASN A 318 -1.35 -14.64 -9.74
C ASN A 318 -1.36 -14.22 -8.27
N ILE A 319 -0.68 -13.11 -7.96
CA ILE A 319 -0.73 -12.50 -6.64
C ILE A 319 -1.32 -11.10 -6.80
N ASP A 320 -2.48 -10.88 -6.19
CA ASP A 320 -3.15 -9.59 -6.20
C ASP A 320 -2.53 -8.67 -5.15
N PRO A 321 -1.80 -7.60 -5.55
CA PRO A 321 -1.20 -6.65 -4.61
C PRO A 321 -2.25 -5.83 -3.84
N ALA A 322 -3.46 -5.66 -4.37
CA ALA A 322 -4.53 -4.95 -3.69
C ALA A 322 -5.12 -5.76 -2.53
N ILE A 323 -5.02 -7.09 -2.57
CA ILE A 323 -5.43 -8.00 -1.47
C ILE A 323 -4.25 -8.32 -0.54
N CYS A 324 -3.02 -8.36 -1.05
CA CYS A 324 -1.84 -8.76 -0.30
C CYS A 324 -1.61 -7.89 0.96
N GLY A 325 -1.62 -8.52 2.14
CA GLY A 325 -1.32 -7.85 3.43
C GLY A 325 0.14 -7.96 3.88
N GLY A 326 1.06 -8.40 3.01
CA GLY A 326 2.50 -8.35 3.29
C GLY A 326 3.06 -9.33 4.33
N CYS A 327 2.34 -10.40 4.68
CA CYS A 327 2.79 -11.34 5.73
C CYS A 327 4.04 -12.19 5.39
N GLY A 328 4.50 -12.21 4.14
CA GLY A 328 5.72 -12.92 3.71
C GLY A 328 5.67 -14.46 3.64
N LEU A 329 4.57 -15.10 4.06
CA LEU A 329 4.47 -16.57 4.13
C LEU A 329 4.67 -17.26 2.76
N CYS A 330 4.14 -16.68 1.69
CA CYS A 330 4.27 -17.23 0.34
C CYS A 330 5.73 -17.26 -0.14
N GLY A 331 6.54 -16.26 0.20
CA GLY A 331 7.97 -16.23 -0.12
C GLY A 331 8.75 -17.29 0.66
N ALA A 332 8.43 -17.49 1.94
CA ALA A 332 9.07 -18.50 2.79
C ALA A 332 8.85 -19.95 2.32
N VAL A 333 7.74 -20.22 1.63
CA VAL A 333 7.41 -21.57 1.12
C VAL A 333 7.69 -21.75 -0.38
N CYS A 334 8.19 -20.73 -1.09
CA CYS A 334 8.43 -20.80 -2.53
C CYS A 334 9.83 -21.38 -2.83
N PRO A 335 9.95 -22.65 -3.26
CA PRO A 335 11.25 -23.27 -3.46
C PRO A 335 12.01 -22.72 -4.66
N SER A 336 11.32 -22.22 -5.68
CA SER A 336 11.96 -21.64 -6.87
C SER A 336 12.39 -20.20 -6.68
N GLY A 337 12.00 -19.56 -5.57
CA GLY A 337 12.22 -18.13 -5.36
C GLY A 337 11.37 -17.22 -6.25
N ALA A 338 10.34 -17.76 -6.92
CA ALA A 338 9.42 -16.99 -7.76
C ALA A 338 8.66 -15.91 -6.99
N VAL A 339 8.44 -16.09 -5.68
CA VAL A 339 7.83 -15.10 -4.80
C VAL A 339 8.88 -14.66 -3.77
N GLN A 340 9.13 -13.36 -3.67
CA GLN A 340 10.04 -12.77 -2.69
C GLN A 340 9.40 -11.60 -1.97
N THR A 341 9.52 -11.55 -0.64
CA THR A 341 9.13 -10.38 0.14
C THR A 341 10.06 -9.22 -0.20
N ALA A 342 9.49 -8.10 -0.62
CA ALA A 342 10.20 -6.96 -1.17
C ALA A 342 9.97 -5.68 -0.34
N TYR A 343 9.27 -5.79 0.79
CA TYR A 343 8.92 -4.65 1.63
C TYR A 343 9.06 -4.95 3.14
N PRO A 344 9.78 -4.10 3.91
CA PRO A 344 10.69 -3.09 3.38
C PRO A 344 11.82 -3.75 2.57
N PRO A 345 12.39 -3.06 1.57
CA PRO A 345 13.50 -3.57 0.77
C PRO A 345 14.64 -4.15 1.63
N ALA A 346 15.20 -5.29 1.22
CA ALA A 346 16.20 -6.00 2.03
C ALA A 346 17.49 -5.19 2.26
N ASP A 347 17.84 -4.32 1.33
CA ASP A 347 18.92 -3.33 1.45
C ASP A 347 18.63 -2.29 2.54
N GLN A 348 17.37 -1.99 2.85
CA GLN A 348 17.00 -1.12 3.97
C GLN A 348 17.02 -1.84 5.34
N LEU A 349 16.80 -3.16 5.38
CA LEU A 349 16.80 -3.94 6.62
C LEU A 349 18.20 -4.34 7.11
N LEU A 350 19.18 -4.41 6.20
CA LEU A 350 20.55 -4.85 6.47
C LEU A 350 21.55 -3.69 6.55
N ALA A 351 21.10 -2.45 6.43
CA ALA A 351 21.91 -1.23 6.48
C ALA A 351 22.05 -0.64 7.89
#